data_AF-A0AAV2A0T6-F1
#
_entry.id   AF-A0AAV2A0T6-F1
#
_cell.length_a   1.000
_cell.length_b   1.000
_cell.length_c   1.000
_cell.angle_alpha   90.00
_cell.angle_beta   90.00
_cell.angle_gamma   90.00
#
_symmetry.space_group_name_H-M   'P 1'
#
loop_
_entity.id
_entity.type
_entity.pdbx_description
1 polymer ?
#
loop_
_entity_poly.entity_id
_entity_poly.type
_entity_poly.pdbx_seq_one_letter_code
_entity_poly.pdbx_strand_id
1 'polypeptide(L)' 'MRLLIEFSLSLLPCKAITIETPQGFPYQGKRISTEKICGVSILRAGETMEQALCDVLKDVRL' A
#
# COMPACT_ATOMS: atom_id res chain seq x y z
N MET A 1 3.84 13.01 6.67
CA MET A 1 2.71 12.05 6.77
C MET A 1 2.99 10.67 6.16
N ARG A 2 3.98 10.52 5.28
CA ARG A 2 4.27 9.26 4.58
C ARG A 2 4.44 8.02 5.49
N LEU A 3 5.17 8.14 6.60
CA LEU A 3 5.37 7.02 7.56
C LEU A 3 4.06 6.46 8.11
N LEU A 4 3.07 7.32 8.39
CA LEU A 4 1.76 6.88 8.89
C LEU A 4 1.00 6.11 7.83
N ILE A 5 1.09 6.54 6.57
CA ILE A 5 0.49 5.83 5.44
C ILE A 5 1.16 4.47 5.24
N GLU A 6 2.50 4.41 5.23
CA GLU A 6 3.24 3.14 5.09
C GLU A 6 2.90 2.15 6.21
N PHE A 7 2.79 2.63 7.46
CA PHE A 7 2.36 1.79 8.58
C PHE A 7 0.91 1.31 8.41
N SER A 8 0.00 2.20 7.98
CA SER A 8 -1.40 1.86 7.73
C SER A 8 -1.56 0.79 6.65
N LEU A 9 -0.73 0.83 5.60
CA LEU A 9 -0.72 -0.21 4.56
C LEU A 9 -0.28 -1.57 5.09
N SER A 10 0.56 -1.63 6.13
CA SER A 10 0.95 -2.89 6.76
C SER A 10 -0.19 -3.57 7.53
N LEU A 11 -1.24 -2.82 7.88
CA LEU A 11 -2.44 -3.36 8.53
C LEU A 11 -3.42 -3.98 7.53
N LEU A 12 -3.22 -3.75 6.23
CA LEU A 12 -4.07 -4.34 5.19
C LEU A 12 -3.85 -5.85 5.07
N PRO A 13 -4.88 -6.61 4.67
CA PRO A 13 -4.77 -8.06 4.49
C PRO A 13 -3.71 -8.39 3.43
N CYS A 14 -2.66 -9.08 3.87
CA CYS A 14 -1.56 -9.54 3.03
C CYS A 14 -1.63 -11.06 2.85
N LYS A 15 -1.41 -11.53 1.63
CA LYS A 15 -1.30 -12.94 1.28
C LYS A 15 0.17 -13.34 1.14
N ALA A 16 0.54 -14.49 1.70
CA ALA A 16 1.86 -15.07 1.48
C ALA A 16 1.99 -15.55 0.02
N ILE A 17 3.09 -15.19 -0.63
CA ILE A 17 3.40 -15.59 -2.00
C ILE A 17 4.85 -16.04 -2.06
N THR A 18 5.09 -17.17 -2.72
CA THR A 18 6.46 -17.60 -3.03
C THR A 18 6.77 -17.11 -4.44
N ILE A 19 7.81 -16.31 -4.59
CA ILE A 19 8.31 -15.86 -5.89
C ILE A 19 9.63 -16.55 -6.20
N GLU A 20 9.88 -16.84 -7.47
CA GLU A 20 11.19 -17.30 -7.92
C GLU A 20 12.08 -16.08 -8.13
N THR A 21 13.19 -16.03 -7.40
CA THR A 21 14.20 -14.99 -7.60
C THR A 21 14.90 -15.23 -8.95
N PRO A 22 15.43 -14.18 -9.60
CA PRO A 22 16.21 -14.34 -10.84
C PRO A 22 17.46 -15.22 -10.66
N GLN A 23 17.86 -15.48 -9.41
CA GLN A 23 18.94 -16.37 -9.03
C GLN A 23 18.51 -17.85 -8.94
N GLY A 24 17.23 -18.16 -9.21
CA GLY A 24 16.69 -19.52 -9.22
C GLY A 24 16.25 -20.06 -7.85
N PHE A 25 16.23 -19.21 -6.81
CA PHE A 25 15.80 -19.62 -5.47
C PHE A 25 14.38 -19.16 -5.16
N PRO A 26 13.52 -20.01 -4.55
CA PRO A 26 12.20 -19.61 -4.09
C PRO A 26 12.31 -18.70 -2.86
N TYR A 27 11.67 -17.53 -2.91
CA TYR A 27 11.60 -16.57 -1.82
C TYR A 27 10.16 -16.38 -1.35
N GLN A 28 9.93 -16.57 -0.05
CA GLN A 28 8.63 -16.33 0.57
C GLN A 28 8.47 -14.83 0.87
N GLY A 29 7.63 -14.17 0.09
CA GLY A 29 7.22 -12.80 0.28
C GLY A 29 5.77 -12.66 0.75
N LYS A 30 5.34 -11.41 0.89
CA LYS A 30 3.95 -11.04 1.13
C LYS A 30 3.50 -10.08 0.04
N ARG A 31 2.27 -10.25 -0.45
CA ARG A 31 1.62 -9.34 -1.38
C ARG A 31 0.32 -8.85 -0.74
N ILE A 32 -0.02 -7.59 -0.93
CA ILE A 32 -1.32 -7.05 -0.51
C ILE A 32 -2.41 -7.82 -1.26
N SER A 33 -3.38 -8.37 -0.53
CA SER A 33 -4.44 -9.20 -1.12
C SER A 33 -5.50 -8.38 -1.84
N THR A 34 -5.58 -7.09 -1.53
CA THR A 34 -6.57 -6.16 -2.08
C THR A 34 -6.07 -5.58 -3.40
N GLU A 35 -6.88 -5.73 -4.45
CA GLU A 35 -6.56 -5.20 -5.79
C GLU A 35 -6.98 -3.74 -5.97
N LYS A 36 -7.94 -3.24 -5.17
CA LYS A 36 -8.50 -1.88 -5.28
C LYS A 36 -8.47 -1.18 -3.92
N ILE A 37 -7.78 -0.06 -3.85
CA ILE A 37 -7.72 0.79 -2.66
C ILE A 37 -8.40 2.12 -2.98
N CYS A 38 -9.23 2.59 -2.06
CA CYS A 38 -9.88 3.90 -2.12
C CYS A 38 -9.49 4.70 -0.87
N GLY A 39 -9.00 5.91 -1.04
CA GLY A 39 -8.85 6.88 0.05
C GLY A 39 -10.09 7.74 0.15
N VAL A 40 -10.47 8.16 1.36
CA VAL A 40 -11.52 9.16 1.56
C VAL A 40 -10.97 10.25 2.45
N SER A 41 -10.82 11.45 1.89
CA SER A 41 -10.29 12.61 2.60
C SER A 41 -11.41 13.40 3.26
N ILE A 42 -11.26 13.74 4.54
CA ILE A 42 -12.16 14.69 5.22
C ILE A 42 -11.72 16.11 4.87
N LEU A 43 -12.63 16.92 4.33
CA LEU A 43 -12.33 18.27 3.85
C LEU A 43 -11.58 19.12 4.89
N ARG A 44 -10.69 19.97 4.37
CA ARG A 44 -9.73 20.84 5.10
C ARG A 44 -8.55 20.09 5.72
N ALA A 45 -8.77 19.20 6.68
CA ALA A 45 -7.65 18.54 7.37
C ALA A 45 -7.03 17.40 6.54
N GLY A 46 -7.85 16.68 5.77
CA GLY A 46 -7.47 15.48 5.03
C GLY A 46 -6.66 15.74 3.76
N GLU A 47 -6.72 16.95 3.19
CA GLU A 47 -5.99 17.28 1.95
C GLU A 47 -4.48 17.06 2.09
N THR A 48 -3.92 17.33 3.27
CA THR A 48 -2.49 17.09 3.56
C THR A 48 -2.11 15.61 3.60
N MET A 49 -3.06 14.72 3.88
CA MET A 49 -2.84 13.27 3.88
C MET A 49 -3.04 12.67 2.49
N GLU A 50 -3.90 13.27 1.67
CA GLU A 50 -4.16 12.87 0.29
C GLU A 50 -2.88 12.85 -0.55
N GLN A 51 -2.07 13.90 -0.46
CA GLN A 51 -0.78 13.99 -1.15
C GLN A 51 0.14 12.83 -0.77
N ALA A 52 0.23 12.53 0.54
CA ALA A 52 1.08 11.45 1.04
C ALA A 52 0.54 10.06 0.64
N LEU A 53 -0.77 9.91 0.45
CA LEU A 53 -1.38 8.68 -0.04
C LEU A 53 -1.01 8.43 -1.50
N CYS A 54 -1.13 9.46 -2.36
CA CYS A 54 -0.77 9.39 -3.77
C CYS A 54 0.72 9.13 -4.02
N ASP A 55 1.60 9.65 -3.16
CA ASP A 55 3.05 9.40 -3.26
C ASP A 55 3.42 7.92 -3.01
N VAL A 56 2.68 7.24 -2.12
CA VAL A 56 2.92 5.84 -1.78
C VAL A 56 2.15 4.89 -2.70
N LEU A 57 0.92 5.24 -3.06
CA LEU A 57 0.02 4.46 -3.90
C LEU A 57 -0.29 5.20 -5.20
N LYS A 58 0.37 4.79 -6.29
CA LYS A 58 0.22 5.43 -7.60
C LYS A 58 -1.11 5.15 -8.31
N ASP A 59 -1.86 4.15 -7.86
CA ASP A 59 -3.11 3.67 -8.48
C ASP A 59 -4.32 3.81 -7.52
N VAL A 60 -4.28 4.79 -6.62
CA VAL A 60 -5.33 5.02 -5.64
C VAL A 60 -6.44 5.92 -6.22
N ARG A 61 -7.70 5.59 -5.92
CA ARG A 61 -8.82 6.51 -6.13
C ARG A 61 -9.11 7.26 -4.84
N LEU A 62 -9.42 8.54 -4.96
CA LEU A 62 -9.77 9.44 -3.87
C LEU A 62 -11.25 9.82 -3.97
#